data_AF-A0A5N9I869-F1
#
_entry.id   AF-A0A5N9I869-F1
#
_cell.length_a   1.000
_cell.length_b   1.000
_cell.length_c   1.000
_cell.angle_alpha   90.00
_cell.angle_beta   90.00
_cell.angle_gamma   90.00
#
_symmetry.space_group_name_H-M   'P 1'
#
loop_
_entity.id
_entity.type
_entity.pdbx_description
1 polymer ?
#
loop_
_entity_poly.entity_id
_entity_poly.type
_entity_poly.pdbx_seq_one_letter_code
_entity_poly.pdbx_strand_id
1 'polypeptide(L)'
;MRHEFSEVLNDLVDYFLLGDIQLLDRFKHENHLSDDLAREFTSNDSGDKAVAEGVVVPLAGVDNLPYHIVFTLDGHTPALLEPGSRLKHRRNGYVLQVENRAVMLYTWRVLQHFTPKTLGDLLARYQVPGRPMIELDNGWYDVEVLAGALIRDGLYEPAFEFVLKKRWSRGEAKGVDTGYAFSLRGYFD
;
A
#
# COMPACT_ATOMS: atom_id res chain seq x y z
N MET A 1 14.96 3.79 -8.90
CA MET A 1 14.59 2.52 -9.56
C MET A 1 13.06 2.48 -9.72
N ARG A 2 12.51 1.72 -10.69
CA ARG A 2 11.05 1.51 -10.83
C ARG A 2 10.74 0.01 -10.89
N HIS A 3 9.73 -0.43 -10.15
CA HIS A 3 9.17 -1.78 -10.22
C HIS A 3 7.72 -1.71 -10.69
N GLU A 4 7.31 -2.61 -11.57
CA GLU A 4 5.98 -2.62 -12.14
C GLU A 4 5.39 -4.03 -12.07
N PHE A 5 4.12 -4.10 -11.69
CA PHE A 5 3.38 -5.34 -11.53
C PHE A 5 1.99 -5.18 -12.14
N SER A 6 1.49 -6.21 -12.82
CA SER A 6 0.09 -6.29 -13.24
C SER A 6 -0.67 -7.08 -12.18
N GLU A 7 -1.50 -6.41 -11.38
CA GLU A 7 -2.26 -7.04 -10.30
C GLU A 7 -3.74 -6.68 -10.44
N VAL A 8 -4.61 -7.69 -10.39
CA VAL A 8 -6.05 -7.46 -10.27
C VAL A 8 -6.36 -7.26 -8.80
N LEU A 9 -6.59 -5.99 -8.41
CA LEU A 9 -7.01 -5.65 -7.05
C LEU A 9 -8.50 -5.97 -6.87
N ASN A 10 -8.79 -7.27 -6.79
CA ASN A 10 -10.12 -7.81 -6.57
C ASN A 10 -10.15 -8.58 -5.26
N ASP A 11 -10.65 -7.93 -4.23
CA ASP A 11 -11.19 -8.58 -3.06
C ASP A 11 -12.55 -7.95 -2.82
N LEU A 12 -13.53 -8.67 -2.27
CA LEU A 12 -14.90 -8.16 -2.06
C LEU A 12 -14.96 -6.92 -1.13
N VAL A 13 -13.80 -6.49 -0.63
CA VAL A 13 -13.55 -5.31 0.17
C VAL A 13 -12.68 -4.36 -0.66
N ASP A 14 -13.14 -3.12 -0.85
CA ASP A 14 -12.49 -2.04 -1.59
C ASP A 14 -11.35 -1.38 -0.80
N TYR A 15 -10.63 -2.16 0.00
CA TYR A 15 -9.62 -1.69 0.93
C TYR A 15 -8.34 -2.53 0.85
N PHE A 16 -7.22 -1.86 0.61
CA PHE A 16 -5.89 -2.46 0.50
C PHE A 16 -4.93 -1.75 1.45
N LEU A 17 -3.83 -2.43 1.75
CA LEU A 17 -2.81 -1.96 2.67
C LEU A 17 -1.45 -2.15 2.02
N LEU A 18 -0.61 -1.14 2.15
CA LEU A 18 0.80 -1.22 1.80
C LEU A 18 1.63 -1.24 3.08
N GLY A 19 2.54 -2.19 3.22
CA GLY A 19 3.45 -2.21 4.37
C GLY A 19 4.38 -3.40 4.44
N ASP A 20 5.20 -3.41 5.48
CA ASP A 20 5.96 -4.56 5.94
C ASP A 20 5.04 -5.44 6.79
N ILE A 21 4.58 -6.56 6.24
CA ILE A 21 3.59 -7.42 6.90
C ILE A 21 4.11 -8.04 8.21
N GLN A 22 5.42 -8.25 8.33
CA GLN A 22 6.04 -8.79 9.54
C GLN A 22 6.16 -7.72 10.62
N LEU A 23 6.35 -6.45 10.22
CA LEU A 23 6.23 -5.33 11.14
C LEU A 23 4.80 -5.20 11.69
N LEU A 24 3.77 -5.43 10.86
CA LEU A 24 2.38 -5.45 11.31
C LEU A 24 2.11 -6.57 12.34
N ASP A 25 2.70 -7.75 12.16
CA ASP A 25 2.61 -8.85 13.13
C ASP A 25 3.25 -8.48 14.48
N ARG A 26 4.41 -7.83 14.45
CA ARG A 26 5.02 -7.32 15.68
C ARG A 26 4.14 -6.24 16.34
N PHE A 27 3.63 -5.29 15.57
CA PHE A 27 2.74 -4.23 16.07
C PHE A 27 1.51 -4.82 16.77
N LYS A 28 0.89 -5.84 16.17
CA LYS A 28 -0.21 -6.59 16.79
C LYS A 28 0.17 -7.13 18.17
N HIS A 29 1.33 -7.79 18.29
CA HIS A 29 1.80 -8.37 19.54
C HIS A 29 2.14 -7.31 20.60
N GLU A 30 2.83 -6.23 20.22
CA GLU A 30 3.20 -5.12 21.11
C GLU A 30 1.99 -4.36 21.64
N ASN A 31 0.88 -4.33 20.89
CA ASN A 31 -0.36 -3.66 21.26
C ASN A 31 -1.44 -4.62 21.80
N HIS A 32 -1.11 -5.90 21.97
CA HIS A 32 -2.03 -6.93 22.47
C HIS A 32 -3.34 -7.04 21.67
N LEU A 33 -3.27 -6.84 20.36
CA LEU A 33 -4.43 -6.92 19.47
C LEU A 33 -4.82 -8.37 19.18
N SER A 34 -6.11 -8.61 18.95
CA SER A 34 -6.61 -9.93 18.60
C SER A 34 -6.19 -10.37 17.18
N ASP A 35 -6.42 -11.64 16.85
CA ASP A 35 -6.17 -12.18 15.51
C ASP A 35 -7.13 -11.59 14.46
N ASP A 36 -8.26 -10.99 14.87
CA ASP A 36 -9.17 -10.25 13.98
C ASP A 36 -8.78 -8.77 13.96
N LEU A 37 -7.62 -8.48 13.36
CA LEU A 37 -7.10 -7.12 13.19
C LEU A 37 -8.07 -6.24 12.40
N ALA A 38 -8.87 -6.81 11.49
CA ALA A 38 -9.87 -6.07 10.76
C ALA A 38 -10.91 -5.46 11.71
N ARG A 39 -11.36 -6.24 12.70
CA ARG A 39 -12.27 -5.75 13.74
C ARG A 39 -11.59 -4.74 14.66
N GLU A 40 -10.36 -5.00 15.10
CA GLU A 40 -9.59 -4.05 15.94
C GLU A 40 -9.48 -2.69 15.26
N PHE A 41 -9.04 -2.67 13.99
CA PHE A 41 -8.78 -1.45 13.22
C PHE A 41 -10.05 -0.64 12.92
N THR A 42 -11.23 -1.26 13.01
CA THR A 42 -12.52 -0.60 12.76
C THR A 42 -13.33 -0.33 14.03
N SER A 43 -12.95 -0.94 15.15
CA SER A 43 -13.68 -0.80 16.43
C SER A 43 -12.97 0.10 17.44
N ASN A 44 -11.69 0.42 17.22
CA ASN A 44 -10.89 1.29 18.08
C ASN A 44 -9.79 2.02 17.28
N ASP A 45 -8.98 2.81 17.97
CA ASP A 45 -7.96 3.68 17.36
C ASP A 45 -6.70 2.90 16.88
N SER A 46 -6.66 1.57 16.96
CA SER A 46 -5.48 0.77 16.60
C SER A 46 -5.12 0.89 15.12
N GLY A 47 -6.11 1.05 14.24
CA GLY A 47 -5.89 1.28 12.81
C GLY A 47 -5.20 2.62 12.55
N ASP A 48 -5.75 3.69 13.13
CA ASP A 48 -5.14 5.03 13.04
C ASP A 48 -3.75 5.06 13.67
N LYS A 49 -3.55 4.35 14.77
CA LYS A 49 -2.24 4.19 15.41
C LYS A 49 -1.25 3.47 14.48
N ALA A 50 -1.66 2.38 13.82
CA ALA A 50 -0.80 1.67 12.88
C ALA A 50 -0.36 2.58 11.71
N VAL A 51 -1.25 3.44 11.22
CA VAL A 51 -0.90 4.44 10.19
C VAL A 51 0.03 5.51 10.74
N ALA A 52 -0.27 6.07 11.91
CA ALA A 52 0.54 7.12 12.53
C ALA A 52 1.95 6.66 12.90
N GLU A 53 2.12 5.39 13.27
CA GLU A 53 3.41 4.77 13.58
C GLU A 53 4.15 4.29 12.33
N GLY A 54 3.52 4.37 11.15
CA GLY A 54 4.12 3.98 9.87
C GLY A 54 4.21 2.47 9.67
N VAL A 55 3.32 1.71 10.28
CA VAL A 55 3.22 0.25 10.12
C VAL A 55 2.55 -0.09 8.79
N VAL A 56 1.51 0.66 8.41
CA VAL A 56 0.74 0.47 7.18
C VAL A 56 0.35 1.79 6.53
N VAL A 57 0.19 1.77 5.21
CA VAL A 57 -0.44 2.84 4.42
C VAL A 57 -1.79 2.33 3.90
N PRO A 58 -2.91 3.00 4.23
CA PRO A 58 -4.24 2.59 3.81
C PRO A 58 -4.58 3.07 2.40
N LEU A 59 -5.26 2.21 1.64
CA LEU A 59 -5.87 2.53 0.35
C LEU A 59 -7.34 2.13 0.38
N ALA A 60 -8.21 3.10 0.69
CA ALA A 60 -9.66 2.91 0.72
C ALA A 60 -10.32 3.23 -0.62
N GLY A 61 -11.50 2.67 -0.87
CA GLY A 61 -12.33 2.97 -2.04
C GLY A 61 -11.71 2.54 -3.37
N VAL A 62 -10.91 1.46 -3.37
CA VAL A 62 -10.27 0.93 -4.57
C VAL A 62 -11.31 0.16 -5.39
N ASP A 63 -11.65 0.68 -6.58
CA ASP A 63 -12.56 -0.01 -7.50
C ASP A 63 -11.96 -1.34 -8.00
N ASN A 64 -12.80 -2.34 -8.24
CA ASN A 64 -12.36 -3.64 -8.75
C ASN A 64 -11.98 -3.56 -10.25
N LEU A 65 -10.73 -3.20 -10.53
CA LEU A 65 -10.16 -3.02 -11.86
C LEU A 65 -8.80 -3.77 -11.98
N PRO A 66 -8.33 -4.08 -13.19
CA PRO A 66 -6.97 -4.56 -13.41
C PRO A 66 -6.00 -3.37 -13.31
N TYR A 67 -5.25 -3.27 -12.20
CA TYR A 67 -4.31 -2.17 -12.00
C TYR A 67 -2.89 -2.55 -12.38
N HIS A 68 -2.16 -1.55 -12.88
CA HIS A 68 -0.71 -1.53 -12.78
C HIS A 68 -0.31 -1.00 -11.41
N ILE A 69 0.48 -1.78 -10.69
CA ILE A 69 1.07 -1.38 -9.42
C ILE A 69 2.52 -1.00 -9.67
N VAL A 70 2.85 0.25 -9.43
CA VAL A 70 4.18 0.81 -9.66
C VAL A 70 4.81 1.21 -8.34
N PHE A 71 6.07 0.86 -8.14
CA PHE A 71 6.89 1.38 -7.05
C PHE A 71 8.02 2.21 -7.64
N THR A 72 8.12 3.48 -7.25
CA THR A 72 9.15 4.41 -7.72
C THR A 72 10.06 4.82 -6.57
N LEU A 73 11.36 4.55 -6.74
CA LEU A 73 12.43 4.79 -5.76
C LEU A 73 13.47 5.77 -6.31
N ASP A 74 14.33 6.27 -5.42
CA ASP A 74 15.56 7.01 -5.75
C ASP A 74 15.33 8.28 -6.60
N GLY A 75 14.25 9.00 -6.32
CA GLY A 75 13.99 10.31 -6.93
C GLY A 75 13.70 10.29 -8.43
N HIS A 76 13.39 9.12 -9.00
CA HIS A 76 12.92 9.03 -10.38
C HIS A 76 11.58 9.75 -10.55
N THR A 77 11.33 10.30 -11.74
CA THR A 77 10.01 10.86 -12.07
C THR A 77 8.97 9.75 -11.95
N PRO A 78 7.89 9.95 -11.17
CA PRO A 78 6.81 8.97 -11.10
C PRO A 78 6.12 8.79 -12.46
N ALA A 79 5.79 7.55 -12.83
CA ALA A 79 5.15 7.19 -14.08
C ALA A 79 3.82 7.94 -14.30
N LEU A 80 3.02 8.09 -13.25
CA LEU A 80 1.75 8.83 -13.29
C LEU A 80 1.92 10.35 -13.43
N LEU A 81 3.16 10.85 -13.34
CA LEU A 81 3.51 12.26 -13.60
C LEU A 81 4.22 12.46 -14.94
N GLU A 82 4.47 11.40 -15.71
CA GLU A 82 5.05 11.49 -17.05
C GLU A 82 4.02 12.03 -18.06
N PRO A 83 4.47 12.70 -19.14
CA PRO A 83 3.57 13.17 -20.19
C PRO A 83 2.73 12.02 -20.79
N GLY A 84 1.43 12.27 -20.96
CA GLY A 84 0.48 11.28 -21.46
C GLY A 84 -0.28 10.52 -20.36
N SER A 85 0.31 10.38 -19.17
CA SER A 85 -0.40 9.81 -18.01
C SER A 85 -1.55 10.72 -17.56
N ARG A 86 -2.58 10.12 -16.95
CA ARG A 86 -3.73 10.85 -16.36
C ARG A 86 -3.75 10.64 -14.86
N LEU A 87 -3.30 11.65 -14.11
CA LEU A 87 -3.34 11.63 -12.65
C LEU A 87 -4.73 12.04 -12.14
N LYS A 88 -5.35 11.22 -11.29
CA LYS A 88 -6.60 11.56 -10.59
C LYS A 88 -6.35 11.92 -9.13
N HIS A 89 -5.56 11.09 -8.45
CA HIS A 89 -5.28 11.22 -7.03
C HIS A 89 -3.80 11.40 -6.78
N ARG A 90 -3.48 12.31 -5.85
CA ARG A 90 -2.14 12.51 -5.32
C ARG A 90 -2.24 12.76 -3.82
N ARG A 91 -1.71 11.84 -3.03
CA ARG A 91 -1.72 11.90 -1.57
C ARG A 91 -0.32 11.70 -1.02
N ASN A 92 0.10 12.63 -0.18
CA ASN A 92 1.38 12.62 0.50
C ASN A 92 1.17 12.66 2.02
N GLY A 93 2.26 12.53 2.78
CA GLY A 93 2.22 12.63 4.24
C GLY A 93 2.19 11.29 4.95
N TYR A 94 2.05 10.18 4.22
CA TYR A 94 2.26 8.84 4.76
C TYR A 94 3.74 8.62 5.06
N VAL A 95 4.00 7.93 6.16
CA VAL A 95 5.33 7.45 6.53
C VAL A 95 5.24 5.94 6.66
N LEU A 96 6.29 5.22 6.25
CA LEU A 96 6.36 3.78 6.37
C LEU A 96 7.70 3.37 6.98
N GLN A 97 7.66 2.46 7.95
CA GLN A 97 8.83 1.79 8.51
C GLN A 97 9.00 0.44 7.83
N VAL A 98 10.24 0.12 7.48
CA VAL A 98 10.63 -1.17 6.93
C VAL A 98 11.70 -1.78 7.80
N GLU A 99 11.48 -3.02 8.25
CA GLU A 99 12.43 -3.73 9.11
C GLU A 99 12.79 -5.12 8.62
N ASN A 100 11.96 -5.67 7.73
CA ASN A 100 12.12 -7.01 7.18
C ASN A 100 12.49 -6.97 5.69
N ARG A 101 13.11 -5.87 5.26
CA ARG A 101 13.57 -5.60 3.89
C ARG A 101 12.51 -5.73 2.79
N ALA A 102 11.23 -5.77 3.12
CA ALA A 102 10.17 -6.03 2.16
C ALA A 102 8.98 -5.10 2.42
N VAL A 103 8.44 -4.56 1.33
CA VAL A 103 7.17 -3.85 1.33
C VAL A 103 6.26 -4.49 0.30
N MET A 104 5.01 -4.71 0.67
CA MET A 104 4.01 -5.37 -0.16
C MET A 104 2.68 -4.65 -0.09
N LEU A 105 1.96 -4.70 -1.21
CA LEU A 105 0.54 -4.33 -1.28
C LEU A 105 -0.30 -5.60 -1.08
N TYR A 106 -1.19 -5.60 -0.10
CA TYR A 106 -2.04 -6.75 0.24
C TYR A 106 -3.48 -6.33 0.56
N THR A 107 -4.38 -7.31 0.50
CA THR A 107 -5.82 -7.07 0.68
C THR A 107 -6.19 -6.98 2.16
N TRP A 108 -7.23 -6.20 2.48
CA TRP A 108 -7.77 -6.09 3.84
C TRP A 108 -8.15 -7.44 4.47
N ARG A 109 -8.61 -8.40 3.66
CA ARG A 109 -9.08 -9.71 4.12
C ARG A 109 -8.04 -10.48 4.92
N VAL A 110 -6.74 -10.25 4.70
CA VAL A 110 -5.69 -10.88 5.50
C VAL A 110 -5.79 -10.53 7.00
N LEU A 111 -6.37 -9.37 7.32
CA LEU A 111 -6.52 -8.90 8.70
C LEU A 111 -7.64 -9.61 9.47
N GLN A 112 -8.60 -10.26 8.79
CA GLN A 112 -9.74 -10.92 9.46
C GLN A 112 -9.29 -12.16 10.25
N HIS A 113 -8.19 -12.79 9.83
CA HIS A 113 -7.60 -13.96 10.46
C HIS A 113 -6.08 -13.82 10.43
N PHE A 114 -5.53 -12.87 11.17
CA PHE A 114 -4.12 -12.54 11.18
C PHE A 114 -3.35 -13.40 12.20
N THR A 115 -2.96 -14.60 11.78
CA THR A 115 -2.30 -15.63 12.59
C THR A 115 -0.95 -16.01 11.97
N PRO A 116 -0.04 -16.68 12.70
CA PRO A 116 1.23 -17.13 12.13
C PRO A 116 1.06 -18.00 10.87
N LYS A 117 0.00 -18.82 10.82
CA LYS A 117 -0.30 -19.66 9.66
C LYS A 117 -0.68 -18.83 8.44
N THR A 118 -1.67 -17.94 8.58
CA THR A 118 -2.17 -17.13 7.46
C THR A 118 -1.13 -16.11 6.98
N LEU A 119 -0.28 -15.63 7.88
CA LEU A 119 0.91 -14.84 7.54
C LEU A 119 1.89 -15.65 6.70
N GLY A 120 2.23 -16.88 7.13
CA GLY A 120 3.07 -17.80 6.35
C GLY A 120 2.50 -18.11 4.97
N ASP A 121 1.19 -18.36 4.89
CA ASP A 121 0.47 -18.59 3.62
C ASP A 121 0.48 -17.34 2.72
N LEU A 122 0.40 -16.12 3.28
CA LEU A 122 0.57 -14.89 2.51
C LEU A 122 1.99 -14.75 1.97
N LEU A 123 3.00 -14.90 2.82
CA LEU A 123 4.41 -14.77 2.43
C LEU A 123 4.76 -15.76 1.32
N ALA A 124 4.32 -17.02 1.42
CA ALA A 124 4.53 -18.03 0.39
C ALA A 124 3.86 -17.63 -0.96
N ARG A 125 2.66 -17.05 -0.93
CA ARG A 125 1.98 -16.55 -2.14
C ARG A 125 2.72 -15.39 -2.80
N TYR A 126 3.39 -14.55 -2.01
CA TYR A 126 4.13 -13.38 -2.49
C TYR A 126 5.54 -13.70 -3.00
N GLN A 127 6.03 -14.92 -2.77
CA GLN A 127 7.26 -15.41 -3.42
C GLN A 127 7.05 -15.75 -4.91
N VAL A 128 5.80 -15.88 -5.37
CA VAL A 128 5.50 -16.09 -6.78
C VAL A 128 5.74 -14.79 -7.56
N PRO A 129 6.45 -14.83 -8.71
CA PRO A 129 6.66 -13.65 -9.54
C PRO A 129 5.36 -12.94 -9.92
N GLY A 130 5.41 -11.62 -9.99
CA GLY A 130 4.29 -10.78 -10.42
C GLY A 130 3.43 -10.20 -9.29
N ARG A 131 3.65 -10.61 -8.04
CA ARG A 131 2.99 -9.98 -6.88
C ARG A 131 3.63 -8.64 -6.52
N PRO A 132 2.84 -7.63 -6.10
CA PRO A 132 3.33 -6.29 -5.77
C PRO A 132 4.09 -6.28 -4.45
N MET A 133 5.31 -6.81 -4.47
CA MET A 133 6.27 -6.82 -3.39
C MET A 133 7.65 -6.44 -3.94
N ILE A 134 8.31 -5.53 -3.23
CA ILE A 134 9.67 -5.10 -3.55
C ILE A 134 10.58 -5.25 -2.34
N GLU A 135 11.86 -5.49 -2.62
CA GLU A 135 12.90 -5.42 -1.60
C GLU A 135 13.30 -3.95 -1.37
N LEU A 136 13.42 -3.56 -0.10
CA LEU A 136 13.88 -2.24 0.32
C LEU A 136 14.87 -2.37 1.47
N ASP A 137 15.77 -1.40 1.62
CA ASP A 137 16.57 -1.33 2.83
C ASP A 137 15.69 -1.05 4.05
N ASN A 138 16.12 -1.55 5.21
CA ASN A 138 15.50 -1.16 6.46
C ASN A 138 15.64 0.34 6.72
N GLY A 139 14.62 0.93 7.33
CA GLY A 139 14.57 2.34 7.68
C GLY A 139 13.18 2.94 7.51
N TRP A 140 13.16 4.27 7.51
CA TRP A 140 11.95 5.06 7.36
C TRP A 140 11.82 5.58 5.94
N TYR A 141 10.59 5.67 5.44
CA TYR A 141 10.26 6.15 4.10
C TYR A 141 9.12 7.15 4.16
N ASP A 142 9.24 8.27 3.43
CA ASP A 142 8.08 9.03 2.99
C ASP A 142 7.40 8.26 1.86
N VAL A 143 6.08 8.15 1.93
CA VAL A 143 5.26 7.52 0.90
C VAL A 143 4.29 8.54 0.30
N GLU A 144 4.36 8.70 -1.01
CA GLU A 144 3.35 9.40 -1.81
C GLU A 144 2.60 8.36 -2.64
N VAL A 145 1.26 8.37 -2.53
CA VAL A 145 0.35 7.50 -3.27
C VAL A 145 -0.25 8.31 -4.41
N LEU A 146 0.00 7.84 -5.63
CA LEU A 146 -0.60 8.37 -6.86
C LEU A 146 -1.58 7.33 -7.40
N ALA A 147 -2.71 7.79 -7.93
CA ALA A 147 -3.65 6.92 -8.63
C ALA A 147 -4.23 7.61 -9.87
N GLY A 148 -4.44 6.84 -10.93
CA GLY A 148 -4.90 7.38 -12.21
C GLY A 148 -4.79 6.35 -13.34
N ALA A 149 -4.37 6.82 -14.50
CA ALA A 149 -4.19 6.01 -15.69
C ALA A 149 -2.81 6.18 -16.31
N LEU A 150 -2.18 5.07 -16.69
CA LEU A 150 -1.00 5.06 -17.56
C LEU A 150 -1.43 4.78 -19.00
N ILE A 151 -0.73 5.33 -19.98
CA ILE A 151 -0.93 4.92 -21.39
C ILE A 151 -0.06 3.71 -21.67
N ARG A 152 -0.68 2.59 -22.06
CA ARG A 152 0.00 1.42 -22.61
C ARG A 152 -0.70 0.95 -23.86
N ASP A 153 0.06 0.71 -24.92
CA ASP A 153 -0.45 0.28 -26.23
C ASP A 153 -1.61 1.15 -26.76
N GLY A 154 -1.57 2.45 -26.44
CA GLY A 154 -2.60 3.43 -26.84
C GLY A 154 -3.87 3.44 -25.99
N LEU A 155 -3.96 2.60 -24.95
CA LEU A 155 -5.09 2.53 -24.02
C LEU A 155 -4.72 3.09 -22.65
N TYR A 156 -5.71 3.67 -21.97
CA TYR A 156 -5.57 4.08 -20.59
C TYR A 156 -5.83 2.91 -19.66
N GLU A 157 -4.81 2.52 -18.91
CA GLU A 157 -4.87 1.42 -17.97
C GLU A 157 -4.80 1.95 -16.53
N PRO A 158 -5.69 1.52 -15.63
CA PRO A 158 -5.68 1.94 -14.23
C PRO A 158 -4.34 1.66 -13.56
N ALA A 159 -3.88 2.60 -12.73
CA ALA A 159 -2.62 2.43 -12.02
C ALA A 159 -2.65 3.04 -10.62
N PHE A 160 -1.96 2.37 -9.71
CA PHE A 160 -1.45 2.93 -8.46
C PHE A 160 0.06 3.03 -8.55
N GLU A 161 0.61 4.14 -8.10
CA GLU A 161 2.05 4.31 -7.95
C GLU A 161 2.40 4.76 -6.54
N PHE A 162 3.29 3.99 -5.91
CA PHE A 162 3.86 4.26 -4.61
C PHE A 162 5.25 4.85 -4.80
N VAL A 163 5.39 6.14 -4.50
CA VAL A 163 6.69 6.83 -4.55
C VAL A 163 7.29 6.77 -3.15
N LEU A 164 8.39 6.04 -2.99
CA LEU A 164 9.06 5.88 -1.71
C LEU A 164 10.39 6.63 -1.69
N LYS A 165 10.59 7.45 -0.65
CA LYS A 165 11.82 8.19 -0.43
C LYS A 165 12.35 7.89 0.96
N LYS A 166 13.53 7.28 1.02
CA LYS A 166 14.20 6.97 2.29
C LYS A 166 14.47 8.25 3.07
N ARG A 167 14.24 8.21 4.37
CA ARG A 167 14.42 9.33 5.30
C ARG A 167 15.17 8.89 6.55
N TRP A 168 15.78 9.86 7.24
CA TRP A 168 16.68 9.61 8.37
C TRP A 168 15.96 9.22 9.67
N SER A 169 14.70 9.63 9.84
CA SER A 169 13.89 9.35 11.03
C SER A 169 12.40 9.42 10.67
N ARG A 170 11.51 8.87 11.52
CA ARG A 170 10.04 8.92 11.33
C ARG A 170 9.50 10.33 11.05
N GLY A 171 10.03 11.34 11.77
CA GLY A 171 9.43 12.67 11.89
C GLY A 171 7.99 12.63 12.40
N GLU A 172 7.25 13.73 12.19
CA GLU A 172 5.81 13.77 12.44
C GLU A 172 5.07 13.28 11.18
N ALA A 173 4.25 12.24 11.34
CA ALA A 173 3.23 11.92 10.35
C ALA A 173 2.32 13.15 10.24
N LYS A 174 2.17 13.70 9.03
CA LYS A 174 1.15 14.74 8.81
C LYS A 174 -0.21 14.11 9.07
N GLY A 175 -1.21 14.88 9.48
CA GLY A 175 -2.58 14.38 9.67
C GLY A 175 -3.11 13.72 8.39
N VAL A 176 -2.89 12.42 8.29
CA VAL A 176 -3.27 11.58 7.15
C VAL A 176 -4.74 11.27 7.32
N ASP A 177 -5.53 11.57 6.29
CA ASP A 177 -6.91 11.13 6.20
C ASP A 177 -6.94 9.63 5.83
N THR A 178 -7.13 8.79 6.85
CA THR A 178 -7.23 7.33 6.71
C THR A 178 -8.50 6.89 5.98
N GLY A 179 -9.49 7.78 5.84
CA GLY A 179 -10.74 7.56 5.12
C GLY A 179 -10.74 8.05 3.68
N TYR A 180 -9.64 8.60 3.17
CA TYR A 180 -9.60 9.11 1.81
C TYR A 180 -9.80 8.00 0.76
N ALA A 181 -10.83 8.13 -0.06
CA ALA A 181 -11.15 7.17 -1.11
C ALA A 181 -10.38 7.44 -2.42
N PHE A 182 -9.75 6.40 -2.97
CA PHE A 182 -8.98 6.42 -4.21
C PHE A 182 -9.75 5.93 -5.44
N SER A 183 -11.08 6.04 -5.43
CA SER A 183 -11.94 5.51 -6.50
C SER A 183 -11.62 6.12 -7.86
N LEU A 184 -11.40 5.26 -8.86
CA LEU A 184 -11.22 5.62 -10.26
C LEU A 184 -12.50 5.45 -11.10
N ARG A 185 -13.64 5.14 -10.48
CA ARG A 185 -14.95 5.05 -11.16
C ARG A 185 -15.23 6.31 -11.99
N GLY A 186 -15.71 6.10 -13.22
CA GLY A 186 -16.04 7.15 -14.17
C GLY A 186 -14.84 7.94 -14.71
N TYR A 187 -13.60 7.50 -14.43
CA TYR A 187 -12.40 8.23 -14.85
C TYR A 187 -11.89 7.84 -16.25
N PHE A 188 -12.25 6.66 -16.72
CA PHE A 188 -11.83 6.11 -18.00
C PHE A 188 -12.93 6.15 -19.07
N ASP A 189 -14.10 6.67 -18.71
CA ASP A 189 -15.25 6.88 -19.60
C ASP A 189 -15.10 8.17 -20.43
#